data_AF-A0A2D9XMG5-F1
#
_entry.id   AF-A0A2D9XMG5-F1
#
_cell.length_a   1.000
_cell.length_b   1.000
_cell.length_c   1.000
_cell.angle_alpha   90.00
_cell.angle_beta   90.00
_cell.angle_gamma   90.00
#
_symmetry.space_group_name_H-M   'P 1'
#
loop_
_entity.id
_entity.type
_entity.pdbx_description
1 polymer ?
#
loop_
_entity_poly.entity_id
_entity_poly.type
_entity_poly.pdbx_seq_one_letter_code
_entity_poly.pdbx_strand_id
1 'polypeptide(L)' 'MYTRENFKTKKALKEAVKDGRKITVYQPGPYGGNEPENGEVVLEGPHYPEPHTWYATGTLKNGILIKVK' A
#
# COMPACT_ATOMS: atom_id res chain seq x y z
N MET A 1 3.44 -3.39 -5.25
CA MET A 1 2.70 -4.03 -4.12
C MET A 1 1.42 -3.23 -3.88
N TYR A 2 0.34 -3.91 -3.56
CA TYR A 2 -0.95 -3.28 -3.26
C TYR A 2 -1.12 -3.06 -1.76
N THR A 3 -1.96 -2.09 -1.42
CA THR A 3 -2.59 -2.03 -0.10
C THR A 3 -3.78 -2.98 -0.09
N ARG A 4 -4.15 -3.56 1.05
CA ARG A 4 -5.32 -4.48 1.11
C ARG A 4 -6.62 -3.80 0.69
N GLU A 5 -6.73 -2.49 0.92
CA GLU A 5 -7.79 -1.63 0.40
C GLU A 5 -7.38 -1.02 -0.94
N ASN A 6 -8.29 -1.02 -1.93
CA ASN A 6 -8.04 -0.43 -3.26
C ASN A 6 -8.23 1.10 -3.22
N PHE A 7 -7.16 1.84 -2.92
CA PHE A 7 -7.19 3.30 -3.00
C PHE A 7 -7.13 3.78 -4.45
N LYS A 8 -8.16 4.51 -4.88
CA LYS A 8 -8.24 5.05 -6.25
C LYS A 8 -7.23 6.16 -6.54
N THR A 9 -6.71 6.81 -5.50
CA THR A 9 -5.70 7.86 -5.62
C THR A 9 -4.66 7.75 -4.51
N LYS A 10 -3.43 8.22 -4.79
CA LYS A 10 -2.38 8.39 -3.76
C LYS A 10 -2.81 9.33 -2.62
N LYS A 11 -3.66 10.32 -2.91
CA LYS A 11 -4.18 11.25 -1.89
C LYS A 11 -5.04 10.52 -0.86
N ALA A 12 -5.97 9.68 -1.33
CA ALA A 12 -6.84 8.90 -0.45
C ALA A 12 -6.05 7.96 0.46
N LEU A 13 -4.99 7.34 -0.07
CA LEU A 13 -4.06 6.53 0.73
C LEU A 13 -3.38 7.37 1.84
N LYS A 14 -2.86 8.56 1.49
CA LYS A 14 -2.20 9.45 2.45
C LYS A 14 -3.15 9.92 3.56
N GLU A 15 -4.40 10.25 3.20
CA GLU A 15 -5.44 10.65 4.15
C GLU A 15 -5.77 9.49 5.10
N ALA A 16 -5.96 8.29 4.57
CA ALA A 16 -6.21 7.10 5.40
C ALA A 16 -5.09 6.82 6.41
N VAL A 17 -3.82 6.97 6.01
CA VAL A 17 -2.68 6.83 6.94
C VAL A 17 -2.69 7.95 7.98
N LYS A 18 -2.98 9.19 7.59
CA LYS A 18 -3.08 10.34 8.50
C LYS A 18 -4.20 10.16 9.53
N ASP A 19 -5.31 9.55 9.12
CA ASP A 19 -6.46 9.25 9.98
C ASP A 19 -6.20 8.07 10.93
N GLY A 20 -5.01 7.47 10.90
CA GLY A 20 -4.62 6.36 11.77
C GLY A 20 -5.25 5.02 11.37
N ARG A 21 -5.76 4.89 10.14
CA ARG A 21 -6.31 3.62 9.64
C ARG A 21 -5.19 2.59 9.54
N LYS A 22 -5.45 1.37 10.02
CA LYS A 22 -4.52 0.24 9.92
C LYS A 22 -4.52 -0.32 8.50
N ILE A 23 -3.62 0.18 7.67
CA ILE A 23 -3.45 -0.26 6.28
C ILE A 23 -2.34 -1.30 6.22
N THR A 24 -2.66 -2.48 5.72
CA THR A 24 -1.68 -3.54 5.41
C THR A 24 -1.44 -3.61 3.90
N VAL A 25 -0.37 -4.29 3.51
CA VAL A 25 -0.02 -4.52 2.11
C VAL A 25 -0.24 -5.97 1.71
N TYR A 26 -0.35 -6.23 0.42
CA TYR A 26 -0.35 -7.58 -0.15
C TYR A 26 0.19 -7.56 -1.59
N GLN A 27 0.74 -8.69 -2.02
CA GLN A 27 1.16 -8.89 -3.40
C GLN A 27 0.30 -10.00 -4.04
N PRO A 28 -0.47 -9.70 -5.10
CA PRO A 28 -1.22 -10.74 -5.79
C PRO A 28 -0.28 -11.66 -6.59
N GLY A 29 -0.73 -12.90 -6.83
CA GLY A 29 -0.04 -13.87 -7.67
C GLY A 29 0.92 -14.80 -6.91
N PRO A 30 1.70 -15.61 -7.63
CA PRO A 30 2.53 -16.67 -7.05
C PRO A 30 3.71 -16.16 -6.20
N TYR A 31 3.97 -14.86 -6.25
CA TYR A 31 5.01 -14.17 -5.48
C TYR A 31 4.45 -13.43 -4.25
N GLY A 32 3.20 -13.70 -3.86
CA GLY A 32 2.59 -13.18 -2.64
C GLY A 32 2.86 -14.06 -1.40
N GLY A 33 2.54 -13.54 -0.21
CA GLY A 33 2.67 -14.28 1.06
C GLY A 33 4.00 -14.08 1.80
N ASN A 34 4.89 -13.26 1.25
CA ASN A 34 6.15 -12.82 1.87
C ASN A 34 6.20 -11.29 1.99
N GLU A 35 5.06 -10.67 2.25
CA GLU A 35 4.97 -9.23 2.43
C GLU A 35 5.91 -8.74 3.54
N PRO A 36 6.65 -7.65 3.32
CA PRO A 36 7.54 -7.10 4.33
C PRO A 36 6.72 -6.60 5.52
N GLU A 37 7.15 -6.95 6.73
CA GLU A 37 6.53 -6.41 7.95
C GLU A 37 7.07 -5.02 8.32
N ASN A 38 8.31 -4.72 7.92
CA ASN A 38 9.02 -3.51 8.30
C ASN A 38 9.85 -2.96 7.14
N GLY A 39 10.09 -1.65 7.14
CA GLY A 39 10.97 -0.99 6.17
C GLY A 39 10.21 -0.27 5.04
N GLU A 40 10.92 0.06 3.96
CA GLU A 40 10.31 0.75 2.81
C GLU A 40 9.63 -0.22 1.84
N VAL A 41 8.50 0.22 1.28
CA VAL A 41 7.73 -0.52 0.28
C VAL A 41 7.33 0.39 -0.88
N VAL A 42 7.32 -0.13 -2.10
CA VAL A 42 6.75 0.57 -3.26
C VAL A 42 5.30 0.12 -3.45
N LEU A 43 4.39 1.08 -3.33
CA LEU A 43 2.96 0.91 -3.47
C LEU A 43 2.50 1.42 -4.83
N GLU A 44 1.51 0.74 -5.40
CA GLU A 44 0.89 1.13 -6.65
C GLU A 44 -0.63 0.97 -6.57
N GLY A 45 -1.35 1.73 -7.38
CA GLY A 45 -2.79 1.59 -7.50
C GLY A 45 -3.37 2.47 -8.61
N PRO A 46 -4.68 2.36 -8.88
CA PRO A 46 -5.65 1.41 -8.31
C PRO A 46 -5.30 -0.05 -8.63
N HIS A 47 -5.89 -1.02 -7.95
CA HIS A 47 -5.60 -2.43 -8.21
C HIS A 47 -6.00 -2.82 -9.64
N TYR A 48 -5.24 -3.75 -10.24
CA TYR A 48 -5.65 -4.41 -11.48
C TYR A 48 -7.10 -4.96 -11.34
N PRO A 49 -7.97 -4.87 -12.36
CA PRO A 49 -7.71 -4.55 -13.77
C PRO A 49 -7.63 -3.07 -14.15
N GLU A 50 -7.76 -2.16 -13.18
CA GLU A 50 -7.63 -0.72 -13.47
C GLU A 50 -6.16 -0.37 -13.78
N PRO A 51 -5.90 0.62 -14.65
CA PRO A 51 -4.54 1.07 -14.94
C PRO A 51 -3.94 1.72 -13.68
N HIS A 52 -2.69 1.36 -13.33
CA HIS A 52 -1.97 1.99 -12.23
C HIS A 52 -1.71 3.47 -12.53
N THR A 53 -2.54 4.35 -11.98
CA THR A 53 -2.42 5.79 -12.17
C THR A 53 -1.57 6.46 -11.09
N TRP A 54 -1.19 5.73 -10.04
CA TRP A 54 -0.32 6.27 -9.00
C TRP A 54 0.66 5.24 -8.44
N TYR A 55 1.81 5.77 -8.03
CA TYR A 55 2.86 5.08 -7.30
C TYR A 55 3.27 5.90 -6.08
N ALA A 56 3.67 5.22 -5.00
CA ALA A 56 4.13 5.85 -3.77
C ALA A 56 5.18 5.00 -3.05
N THR A 57 6.05 5.63 -2.26
CA THR A 57 6.93 4.92 -1.33
C THR A 57 6.32 4.98 0.07
N GLY A 58 6.04 3.82 0.63
CA GLY A 58 5.52 3.63 1.97
C GLY A 58 6.60 3.22 2.97
N THR A 59 6.33 3.42 4.26
CA THR A 59 7.11 2.83 5.36
C THR A 59 6.20 1.94 6.20
N LEU A 60 6.59 0.68 6.36
CA LEU A 60 5.90 -0.32 7.16
C LEU A 60 6.54 -0.46 8.54
N LYS A 61 5.71 -0.69 9.54
CA LYS A 61 6.09 -1.11 10.89
C LYS A 61 5.10 -2.16 11.39
N ASN A 62 5.58 -3.34 11.72
CA ASN A 62 4.76 -4.49 12.16
C ASN A 62 3.58 -4.78 11.21
N GLY A 63 3.83 -4.76 9.91
CA GLY A 63 2.84 -5.01 8.85
C GLY A 63 1.88 -3.84 8.57
N ILE A 64 2.01 -2.72 9.30
CA ILE A 64 1.15 -1.55 9.15
C ILE A 64 1.89 -0.42 8.45
N LEU A 65 1.23 0.21 7.47
CA LEU A 65 1.71 1.38 6.77
C LEU A 65 1.58 2.63 7.64
N ILE A 66 2.73 3.16 8.07
CA ILE A 66 2.79 4.31 9.00
C ILE A 66 3.13 5.64 8.31
N LYS A 67 3.67 5.59 7.08
CA LYS A 67 4.06 6.79 6.33
C LYS A 67 3.98 6.53 4.83
N VAL A 68 3.62 7.56 4.07
CA VAL A 68 3.60 7.55 2.60
C VAL A 68 4.23 8.83 2.07
N LYS A 69 5.23 8.70 1.19
CA LYS A 69 5.92 9.81 0.51
C LYS A 69 5.20 10.19 -0.78
#